data_AF-A0A4Q4Z1I4-F1
#
_entry.id   AF-A0A4Q4Z1I4-F1
#
_cell.length_a   1.000
_cell.length_b   1.000
_cell.length_c   1.000
_cell.angle_alpha   90.00
_cell.angle_beta   90.00
_cell.angle_gamma   90.00
#
_symmetry.space_group_name_H-M   'P 1'
#
loop_
_entity.id
_entity.type
_entity.pdbx_description
1 polymer ?
#
loop_
_entity_poly.entity_id
_entity_poly.type
_entity_poly.pdbx_seq_one_letter_code
_entity_poly.pdbx_strand_id
1 'polypeptide(L)' 'MNRPKSVLVVGGGIAGLGTARALRERGLECDVIERAASWHHGGAGVYLRLL' A
#
# COMPACT_ATOMS: atom_id res chain seq x y z
N MET A 1 3.35 9.06 23.78
CA MET A 1 3.75 9.02 22.35
C MET A 1 2.52 9.36 21.51
N ASN A 2 2.62 10.35 20.61
CA ASN A 2 1.51 10.75 19.76
C ASN A 2 1.36 9.74 18.60
N ARG A 3 0.28 8.95 18.60
CA ARG A 3 -0.01 8.06 17.47
C ARG A 3 -0.60 8.90 16.32
N PRO A 4 -0.18 8.70 15.07
CA PRO A 4 -0.81 9.37 13.94
C PRO A 4 -2.30 9.01 13.90
N LYS A 5 -3.16 10.01 13.71
CA LYS A 5 -4.62 9.82 13.67
C LYS A 5 -5.07 9.05 12.41
N SER A 6 -4.35 9.22 11.30
CA SER A 6 -4.54 8.52 10.03
C SER A 6 -3.26 8.59 9.19
N VAL A 7 -3.14 7.70 8.19
CA VAL A 7 -2.00 7.63 7.26
C VAL A 7 -2.49 7.73 5.81
N LEU A 8 -1.84 8.55 4.99
CA LEU A 8 -2.06 8.58 3.54
C LEU A 8 -0.95 7.81 2.83
N VAL A 9 -1.31 6.78 2.07
CA VAL A 9 -0.40 6.02 1.21
C VAL A 9 -0.53 6.56 -0.22
N VAL A 10 0.58 7.05 -0.78
CA VAL A 10 0.63 7.56 -2.15
C VAL A 10 1.22 6.50 -3.07
N GLY A 11 0.39 5.96 -3.96
CA GLY A 11 0.70 4.87 -4.89
C GLY A 11 -0.12 3.61 -4.61
N GLY A 12 -0.92 3.19 -5.59
CA GLY A 12 -1.82 2.01 -5.55
C GLY A 12 -1.20 0.73 -6.11
N GLY A 13 0.12 0.67 -6.25
CA GLY A 13 0.83 -0.55 -6.65
C GLY A 13 0.92 -1.58 -5.52
N ILE A 14 1.54 -2.74 -5.82
CA ILE A 14 1.67 -3.88 -4.89
C ILE A 14 2.23 -3.45 -3.52
N ALA A 15 3.28 -2.64 -3.50
CA ALA A 15 3.89 -2.16 -2.26
C ALA A 15 2.98 -1.20 -1.47
N GLY A 16 2.25 -0.32 -2.15
CA GLY A 16 1.33 0.63 -1.49
C GLY A 16 0.12 -0.07 -0.89
N LEU A 17 -0.49 -1.00 -1.63
CA LEU A 17 -1.59 -1.83 -1.12
C LEU A 17 -1.13 -2.75 0.03
N GLY A 18 0.07 -3.35 -0.08
CA GLY A 18 0.67 -4.13 1.00
C GLY A 18 0.93 -3.29 2.26
N THR A 19 1.36 -2.04 2.08
CA THR A 19 1.54 -1.07 3.17
C THR A 19 0.20 -0.76 3.84
N ALA A 20 -0.83 -0.40 3.06
CA ALA A 20 -2.16 -0.12 3.58
C ALA A 20 -2.76 -1.32 4.35
N ARG A 21 -2.59 -2.54 3.84
CA ARG A 21 -2.96 -3.78 4.53
C ARG A 21 -2.25 -3.90 5.88
N ALA A 22 -0.93 -3.74 5.92
CA ALA A 22 -0.13 -3.88 7.13
C ALA A 22 -0.38 -2.77 8.16
N LEU A 23 -0.81 -1.57 7.74
CA LEU A 23 -1.25 -0.49 8.62
C LEU A 23 -2.60 -0.84 9.26
N ARG A 24 -3.57 -1.29 8.45
CA ARG A 24 -4.90 -1.70 8.94
C ARG A 24 -4.82 -2.87 9.92
N GLU A 25 -3.95 -3.85 9.67
CA GLU A 25 -3.70 -4.98 10.60
C GLU A 25 -3.17 -4.52 11.97
N ARG A 26 -2.53 -3.35 12.03
CA ARG A 26 -2.05 -2.73 13.27
C ARG A 26 -3.06 -1.76 13.89
N GLY A 27 -4.28 -1.70 13.36
CA GLY A 27 -5.35 -0.82 13.87
C GLY A 27 -5.16 0.65 13.52
N LEU A 28 -4.44 0.96 12.44
CA LEU A 28 -4.28 2.33 11.93
C LEU A 28 -5.23 2.58 10.77
N GLU A 29 -5.94 3.69 10.83
CA GLU A 29 -6.72 4.23 9.70
C GLU A 29 -5.79 4.67 8.58
N CYS A 30 -6.08 4.27 7.33
CA CYS A 30 -5.31 4.73 6.19
C CYS A 30 -6.13 4.82 4.89
N ASP A 31 -5.78 5.82 4.09
CA ASP A 31 -6.29 6.01 2.73
C ASP A 31 -5.18 5.74 1.71
N VAL A 32 -5.56 5.25 0.53
CA VAL A 32 -4.64 5.05 -0.60
C VAL A 32 -5.08 5.94 -1.75
N ILE A 33 -4.14 6.69 -2.32
CA ILE A 33 -4.37 7.44 -3.56
C ILE A 33 -3.46 6.91 -4.66
N GLU A 34 -3.99 6.85 -5.88
CA GLU A 34 -3.25 6.46 -7.08
C GLU A 34 -3.58 7.47 -8.19
N ARG A 35 -2.56 7.81 -8.98
CA ARG A 35 -2.70 8.73 -10.11
C ARG A 35 -3.43 8.05 -11.28
N ALA A 36 -3.16 6.76 -11.51
CA ALA A 36 -3.79 6.00 -12.58
C ALA A 36 -5.28 5.77 -12.27
N ALA A 37 -6.14 6.15 -13.22
CA ALA A 37 -7.59 5.94 -13.10
C ALA A 37 -8.00 4.47 -13.30
N SER A 38 -7.10 3.64 -13.82
CA SER A 38 -7.34 2.22 -14.06
C SER A 38 -6.06 1.40 -13.94
N TRP A 39 -6.25 0.12 -13.68
CA TRP A 39 -5.17 -0.85 -13.58
C TRP A 39 -4.39 -0.96 -14.89
N HIS A 40 -3.09 -0.69 -14.83
CA HIS A 40 -2.16 -0.93 -15.93
C HIS A 40 -0.95 -1.69 -15.38
N HIS A 41 -0.90 -3.00 -15.65
CA HIS A 41 0.27 -3.82 -15.36
C HIS A 41 0.68 -4.48 -16.67
N GLY A 42 1.87 -4.16 -17.17
CA GLY A 42 2.41 -4.72 -18.41
C GLY A 42 2.75 -6.21 -18.35
N GLY A 43 2.27 -6.95 -17.35
CA GLY A 43 2.58 -8.36 -17.14
C GLY A 43 4.08 -8.61 -16.92
N ALA A 44 4.58 -8.34 -15.72
CA ALA A 44 5.96 -8.66 -15.32
C ALA A 44 5.95 -9.59 -14.10
N GLY A 45 6.84 -10.58 -14.09
CA GLY A 45 7.03 -11.46 -12.94
C GLY A 45 7.81 -10.76 -11.81
N VAL A 46 7.42 -11.01 -10.56
CA VAL A 46 8.14 -10.56 -9.36
C VAL A 46 8.43 -11.78 -8.50
N TYR A 47 9.69 -11.98 -8.12
CA TYR A 47 10.10 -13.03 -7.18
C TYR A 47 10.49 -12.41 -5.85
N LEU A 48 9.88 -12.91 -4.77
CA LEU A 48 10.24 -12.55 -3.40
C LEU A 48 10.97 -13.75 -2.79
N ARG A 49 12.25 -13.58 -2.47
CA ARG A 49 12.96 -14.50 -1.59
C ARG A 49 12.76 -14.03 -0.16
N LEU A 50 12.07 -14.85 0.63
CA LEU A 50 12.20 -14.79 2.08
C LEU A 50 13.43 -15.62 2.43
N LEU A 51 14.24 -15.12 3.39
CA LEU A 51 15.56 -15.63 3.77
C LEU A 51 15.67 -17.17 3.72
#